data_AF-A0A837HLH6-F1
#
_entry.id   AF-A0A837HLH6-F1
#
_cell.length_a   1.000
_cell.length_b   1.000
_cell.length_c   1.000
_cell.angle_alpha   90.00
_cell.angle_beta   90.00
_cell.angle_gamma   90.00
#
_symmetry.space_group_name_H-M   'P 1'
#
loop_
_entity.id
_entity.type
_entity.pdbx_description
1 polymer ?
#
loop_
_entity_poly.entity_id
_entity_poly.type
_entity_poly.pdbx_seq_one_letter_code
_entity_poly.pdbx_strand_id
1 'polypeptide(L)'
;MSIISDKIKELPITPGVYFFRDQNGKILYIGKATNLKSRVGSYFRGDIVVGRSEWIGLMVVQVADIDFEQTDSVLEALILESNLIKKHQPKYNTLEKDDKSFSYFVVTKEEFPKFLIFRKTDIDLEKLEAKSYKLKAIYGPYTSKQQMQIALKIIRRIFPFHAGKQKTEKGCLDFQIGLCPGPYSDAISKVDYKKNIRGIEMILQGKKRSLISRMEKEMQTFAKKNEFEKAAVLRNKIFALQHIRDVALMTRDFEPVEFSKKLTPNKLKPARIEAYDISNISGDHAVGSMVVFENLPTGQAGGQANKSQYRKFKIKTVNGSNDVAMMKEVLSRRFNNDWAMPDLILLDGGQGHVNMAEKLLHEELGLVVGIVGVAKGPTRKKLDIRYNTNLQINANSLIVNVLQDDNLVKFIMDEAHRFAISYHRKLRSKNSLK
;
A
#
# COMPACT_ATOMS: atom_id res chain seq x y z
N MET A 1 2.61 -25.20 -26.34
CA MET A 1 1.91 -23.96 -25.97
C MET A 1 0.39 -24.11 -25.81
N SER A 2 -0.29 -25.09 -26.44
CA SER A 2 -1.75 -25.28 -26.27
C SER A 2 -2.17 -25.73 -24.86
N ILE A 3 -1.48 -26.73 -24.29
CA ILE A 3 -1.87 -27.35 -22.99
C ILE A 3 -1.85 -26.35 -21.82
N ILE A 4 -0.83 -25.49 -21.73
CA ILE A 4 -0.71 -24.50 -20.66
C ILE A 4 -1.79 -23.42 -20.79
N SER A 5 -2.08 -22.98 -22.02
CA SER A 5 -3.11 -21.98 -22.29
C SER A 5 -4.50 -22.48 -21.85
N ASP A 6 -4.80 -23.76 -22.08
CA ASP A 6 -6.07 -24.35 -21.66
C ASP A 6 -6.15 -24.52 -20.14
N LYS A 7 -5.08 -24.95 -19.48
CA LYS A 7 -5.02 -24.98 -18.00
C LYS A 7 -5.25 -23.60 -17.37
N ILE A 8 -4.73 -22.52 -17.98
CA ILE A 8 -4.97 -21.15 -17.49
C ILE A 8 -6.45 -20.78 -17.54
N LYS A 9 -7.20 -21.24 -18.56
CA LYS A 9 -8.64 -20.96 -18.67
C LYS A 9 -9.44 -21.63 -17.56
N GLU A 10 -9.01 -22.79 -17.09
CA GLU A 10 -9.64 -23.59 -16.02
C GLU A 10 -9.36 -23.05 -14.61
N LEU A 11 -8.36 -22.17 -14.45
CA LEU A 11 -8.06 -21.59 -13.16
C LEU A 11 -9.24 -20.76 -12.60
N PRO A 12 -9.49 -20.83 -11.29
CA PRO A 12 -10.57 -20.08 -10.66
C PRO A 12 -10.23 -18.60 -10.51
N ILE A 13 -11.29 -17.77 -10.39
CA ILE A 13 -11.20 -16.33 -10.11
C ILE A 13 -11.27 -16.11 -8.59
N THR A 14 -10.46 -16.85 -7.84
CA THR A 14 -10.42 -16.83 -6.37
C THR A 14 -9.00 -16.58 -5.87
N PRO A 15 -8.83 -16.12 -4.60
CA PRO A 15 -7.53 -16.06 -3.97
C PRO A 15 -6.95 -17.45 -3.77
N GLY A 16 -5.64 -17.58 -3.88
CA GLY A 16 -4.97 -18.85 -3.65
C GLY A 16 -3.49 -18.82 -3.93
N VAL A 17 -2.87 -20.00 -3.91
CA VAL A 17 -1.48 -20.22 -4.26
C VAL A 17 -1.42 -21.04 -5.55
N TYR A 18 -0.51 -20.69 -6.45
CA TYR A 18 -0.23 -21.44 -7.67
C TYR A 18 1.21 -21.97 -7.66
N PHE A 19 1.41 -23.05 -8.40
CA PHE A 19 2.69 -23.74 -8.53
C PHE A 19 3.04 -23.83 -10.00
N PHE A 20 4.29 -23.52 -10.33
CA PHE A 20 4.86 -23.83 -11.63
C PHE A 20 5.79 -25.02 -11.50
N ARG A 21 5.64 -26.00 -12.40
CA ARG A 21 6.44 -27.22 -12.41
C ARG A 21 7.14 -27.42 -13.74
N ASP A 22 8.29 -28.09 -13.70
CA ASP A 22 8.97 -28.56 -14.90
C ASP A 22 8.35 -29.86 -15.44
N GLN A 23 8.92 -30.37 -16.54
CA GLN A 23 8.50 -31.60 -17.21
C GLN A 23 8.62 -32.84 -16.30
N ASN A 24 9.44 -32.79 -15.26
CA ASN A 24 9.64 -33.86 -14.30
C ASN A 24 8.75 -33.71 -13.05
N GLY A 25 7.83 -32.73 -13.03
CA GLY A 25 6.93 -32.44 -11.92
C GLY A 25 7.58 -31.69 -10.75
N LYS A 26 8.84 -31.25 -10.88
CA LYS A 26 9.55 -30.51 -9.84
C LYS A 26 9.03 -29.08 -9.75
N ILE A 27 8.77 -28.60 -8.54
CA ILE A 27 8.28 -27.24 -8.30
C ILE A 27 9.40 -26.22 -8.58
N LEU A 28 9.19 -25.39 -9.60
CA LEU A 28 10.06 -24.31 -10.01
C LEU A 28 9.79 -23.04 -9.21
N TYR A 29 8.51 -22.74 -8.98
CA TYR A 29 8.05 -21.51 -8.35
C TYR A 29 6.69 -21.69 -7.68
N ILE A 30 6.50 -20.97 -6.58
CA ILE A 30 5.25 -20.90 -5.83
C ILE A 30 4.90 -19.43 -5.66
N GLY A 31 3.68 -19.04 -6.02
CA GLY A 31 3.22 -17.67 -5.85
C GLY A 31 1.79 -17.60 -5.33
N LYS A 32 1.45 -16.51 -4.66
CA LYS A 32 0.07 -16.19 -4.27
C LYS A 32 -0.63 -15.29 -5.28
N ALA A 33 -1.95 -15.37 -5.31
CA ALA A 33 -2.82 -14.55 -6.13
C ALA A 33 -4.07 -14.13 -5.35
N THR A 34 -4.59 -12.93 -5.62
CA THR A 34 -5.98 -12.56 -5.30
C THR A 34 -6.97 -13.15 -6.31
N ASN A 35 -6.49 -13.40 -7.52
CA ASN A 35 -7.21 -14.03 -8.62
C ASN A 35 -6.22 -14.93 -9.36
N LEU A 36 -6.32 -16.24 -9.13
CA LEU A 36 -5.42 -17.25 -9.70
C LEU A 36 -5.37 -17.18 -11.22
N LYS A 37 -6.53 -17.11 -11.89
CA LYS A 37 -6.63 -17.03 -13.35
C LYS A 37 -5.88 -15.83 -13.94
N SER A 38 -6.19 -14.63 -13.45
CA SER A 38 -5.56 -13.39 -13.95
C SER A 38 -4.07 -13.38 -13.67
N ARG A 39 -3.68 -13.78 -12.45
CA ARG A 39 -2.28 -13.76 -12.03
C ARG A 39 -1.43 -14.71 -12.84
N VAL A 40 -1.86 -15.96 -12.98
CA VAL A 40 -1.10 -16.95 -13.74
C VAL A 40 -1.09 -16.59 -15.22
N GLY A 41 -2.23 -16.16 -15.77
CA GLY A 41 -2.33 -15.71 -17.16
C GLY A 41 -1.36 -14.60 -17.51
N SER A 42 -1.09 -13.68 -16.57
CA SER A 42 -0.12 -12.58 -16.79
C SER A 42 1.25 -13.09 -17.22
N TYR A 43 1.74 -14.21 -16.67
CA TYR A 43 3.06 -14.78 -16.98
C TYR A 43 3.21 -15.20 -18.45
N PHE A 44 2.10 -15.55 -19.12
CA PHE A 44 2.13 -16.13 -20.47
C PHE A 44 1.60 -15.18 -21.56
N ARG A 45 1.37 -13.90 -21.24
CA ARG A 45 1.04 -12.87 -22.25
C ARG A 45 2.31 -12.50 -23.05
N GLY A 46 2.22 -12.59 -24.38
CA GLY A 46 3.35 -12.60 -25.32
C GLY A 46 4.20 -11.34 -25.44
N ASP A 47 3.76 -10.19 -24.90
CA ASP A 47 4.44 -8.90 -25.10
C ASP A 47 5.47 -8.54 -24.00
N ILE A 48 5.72 -9.44 -23.03
CA ILE A 48 6.39 -9.09 -21.76
C ILE A 48 7.79 -9.72 -21.65
N VAL A 49 8.54 -9.77 -22.75
CA VAL A 49 9.99 -10.10 -22.69
C VAL A 49 10.81 -8.84 -22.39
N VAL A 50 10.32 -7.66 -22.77
CA VAL A 50 10.98 -6.38 -22.53
C VAL A 50 10.53 -5.81 -21.18
N GLY A 51 11.19 -6.20 -20.09
CA GLY A 51 10.98 -5.58 -18.76
C GLY A 51 10.72 -6.52 -17.58
N ARG A 52 10.71 -7.84 -17.78
CA ARG A 52 10.75 -8.80 -16.66
C ARG A 52 12.18 -9.03 -16.20
N SER A 53 12.34 -9.36 -14.91
CA SER A 53 13.62 -9.89 -14.44
C SER A 53 13.97 -11.15 -15.25
N GLU A 54 15.22 -11.24 -15.70
CA GLU A 54 15.73 -12.28 -16.61
C GLU A 54 15.35 -13.69 -16.12
N TRP A 55 15.33 -13.87 -14.79
CA TRP A 55 14.94 -15.10 -14.10
C TRP A 55 13.47 -15.51 -14.28
N ILE A 56 12.53 -14.56 -14.35
CA ILE A 56 11.11 -14.85 -14.56
C ILE A 56 10.90 -15.33 -16.00
N GLY A 57 11.58 -14.74 -16.98
CA GLY A 57 11.55 -15.21 -18.37
C GLY A 57 12.06 -16.65 -18.49
N LEU A 58 13.23 -16.92 -17.91
CA LEU A 58 13.83 -18.26 -17.88
C LEU A 58 12.94 -19.30 -17.18
N MET A 59 12.28 -18.90 -16.08
CA MET A 59 11.34 -19.75 -15.36
C MET A 59 10.15 -20.12 -16.23
N VAL A 60 9.51 -19.14 -16.88
CA VAL A 60 8.30 -19.33 -17.69
C VAL A 60 8.54 -20.32 -18.83
N VAL A 61 9.72 -20.28 -19.46
CA VAL A 61 10.11 -21.22 -20.52
C VAL A 61 10.23 -22.66 -20.02
N GLN A 62 10.60 -22.86 -18.76
CA GLN A 62 10.74 -24.20 -18.16
C GLN A 62 9.43 -24.77 -17.61
N VAL A 63 8.36 -23.98 -17.56
CA VAL A 63 7.07 -24.45 -17.05
C VAL A 63 6.47 -25.44 -18.04
N ALA A 64 6.24 -26.66 -17.56
CA ALA A 64 5.48 -27.69 -18.26
C ALA A 64 4.08 -27.85 -17.67
N ASP A 65 3.91 -27.54 -16.39
CA ASP A 65 2.66 -27.73 -15.68
C ASP A 65 2.34 -26.66 -14.63
N ILE A 66 1.05 -26.44 -14.38
CA ILE A 66 0.49 -25.45 -13.46
C ILE A 66 -0.51 -26.14 -12.54
N ASP A 67 -0.26 -26.04 -11.23
CA ASP A 67 -1.19 -26.42 -10.16
C ASP A 67 -1.64 -25.20 -9.35
N PHE A 68 -2.71 -25.35 -8.58
CA PHE A 68 -3.16 -24.33 -7.64
C PHE A 68 -3.87 -24.92 -6.41
N GLU A 69 -3.89 -24.13 -5.34
CA GLU A 69 -4.66 -24.37 -4.12
C GLU A 69 -5.48 -23.11 -3.81
N GLN A 70 -6.81 -23.25 -3.76
CA GLN A 70 -7.71 -22.14 -3.44
C GLN A 70 -7.73 -21.85 -1.95
N THR A 71 -7.93 -20.59 -1.60
CA THR A 71 -8.03 -20.12 -0.21
C THR A 71 -9.24 -19.21 -0.04
N ASP A 72 -9.79 -19.18 1.18
CA ASP A 72 -10.98 -18.38 1.48
C ASP A 72 -10.68 -16.87 1.55
N SER A 73 -9.39 -16.50 1.72
CA SER A 73 -8.95 -15.12 1.90
C SER A 73 -7.54 -14.87 1.35
N VAL A 74 -7.23 -13.60 1.10
CA VAL A 74 -5.90 -13.18 0.63
C VAL A 74 -4.84 -13.37 1.70
N LEU A 75 -5.20 -13.18 2.98
CA LEU A 75 -4.34 -13.49 4.11
C LEU A 75 -3.95 -14.97 4.16
N GLU A 76 -4.89 -15.86 3.86
CA GLU A 76 -4.61 -17.30 3.80
C GLU A 76 -3.68 -17.65 2.65
N ALA A 77 -3.90 -17.09 1.46
CA ALA A 77 -2.97 -17.26 0.34
C ALA A 77 -1.55 -16.80 0.71
N LEU A 78 -1.41 -15.66 1.42
CA LEU A 78 -0.13 -15.15 1.90
C LEU A 78 0.56 -16.10 2.89
N ILE A 79 -0.19 -16.67 3.84
CA ILE A 79 0.35 -17.58 4.85
C ILE A 79 0.70 -18.93 4.22
N LEU A 80 -0.17 -19.45 3.36
CA LEU A 80 0.01 -20.73 2.68
C LEU A 80 1.24 -20.69 1.75
N GLU A 81 1.39 -19.63 0.95
CA GLU A 81 2.57 -19.40 0.10
C GLU A 81 3.85 -19.47 0.94
N SER A 82 3.91 -18.74 2.05
CA SER A 82 5.09 -18.72 2.93
C SER A 82 5.44 -20.12 3.45
N ASN A 83 4.44 -20.87 3.91
CA ASN A 83 4.62 -22.23 4.41
C ASN A 83 5.09 -23.21 3.31
N LEU A 84 4.55 -23.08 2.10
CA LEU A 84 4.92 -23.91 0.96
C LEU A 84 6.32 -23.56 0.43
N ILE A 85 6.67 -22.29 0.32
CA ILE A 85 8.03 -21.86 -0.02
C ILE A 85 9.01 -22.38 1.04
N LYS A 86 8.67 -22.27 2.34
CA LYS A 86 9.50 -22.81 3.41
C LYS A 86 9.73 -24.31 3.24
N LYS A 87 8.68 -25.08 2.94
CA LYS A 87 8.70 -26.53 2.79
C LYS A 87 9.46 -27.01 1.54
N HIS A 88 9.25 -26.34 0.40
CA HIS A 88 9.72 -26.83 -0.90
C HIS A 88 10.98 -26.13 -1.42
N GLN A 89 11.32 -24.94 -0.89
CA GLN A 89 12.45 -24.10 -1.31
C GLN A 89 12.64 -24.05 -2.84
N PRO A 90 11.64 -23.58 -3.62
CA PRO A 90 11.72 -23.60 -5.08
C PRO A 90 12.88 -22.74 -5.61
N LYS A 91 13.45 -23.17 -6.74
CA LYS A 91 14.61 -22.53 -7.37
C LYS A 91 14.36 -21.03 -7.60
N TYR A 92 13.25 -20.67 -8.25
CA TYR A 92 13.01 -19.30 -8.69
C TYR A 92 12.49 -18.37 -7.58
N ASN A 93 11.85 -18.88 -6.53
CA ASN A 93 11.54 -18.06 -5.34
C ASN A 93 12.79 -17.61 -4.58
N THR A 94 13.91 -18.31 -4.77
CA THR A 94 15.20 -17.95 -4.16
C THR A 94 15.97 -16.93 -5.01
N LEU A 95 15.69 -16.90 -6.33
CA LEU A 95 16.33 -16.02 -7.32
C LEU A 95 15.58 -14.69 -7.54
N GLU A 96 14.27 -14.64 -7.29
CA GLU A 96 13.45 -13.41 -7.32
C GLU A 96 13.78 -12.42 -6.16
N LYS A 97 14.94 -12.58 -5.54
CA LYS A 97 15.46 -11.63 -4.56
C LYS A 97 15.98 -10.42 -5.33
N ASP A 98 15.15 -9.40 -5.48
CA ASP A 98 15.66 -8.02 -5.44
C ASP A 98 16.45 -7.85 -4.13
N ASP A 99 17.32 -6.85 -4.01
CA ASP A 99 18.24 -6.57 -2.88
C ASP A 99 17.60 -6.36 -1.47
N LYS A 100 16.42 -6.94 -1.21
CA LYS A 100 15.63 -6.88 0.00
C LYS A 100 15.55 -8.27 0.64
N SER A 101 16.11 -8.40 1.84
CA SER A 101 16.02 -9.60 2.68
C SER A 101 14.57 -9.98 3.04
N PHE A 102 14.25 -11.29 3.09
CA PHE A 102 12.97 -11.80 3.59
C PHE A 102 12.58 -11.23 4.95
N SER A 103 11.29 -11.04 5.16
CA SER A 103 10.73 -10.59 6.44
C SER A 103 10.03 -11.74 7.16
N TYR A 104 10.00 -11.69 8.49
CA TYR A 104 9.47 -12.73 9.35
C TYR A 104 8.64 -12.13 10.49
N PHE A 105 7.54 -12.80 10.84
CA PHE A 105 6.85 -12.53 12.09
C PHE A 105 7.62 -13.19 13.22
N VAL A 106 7.81 -12.45 14.29
CA VAL A 106 8.64 -12.86 15.42
C VAL A 106 7.81 -12.72 16.69
N VAL A 107 7.80 -13.77 17.51
CA VAL A 107 7.10 -13.82 18.80
C VAL A 107 8.12 -13.78 19.92
N THR A 108 7.94 -12.88 20.87
CA THR A 108 8.84 -12.77 22.04
C THR A 108 8.51 -13.78 23.14
N LYS A 109 9.47 -14.08 24.02
CA LYS A 109 9.35 -15.01 25.16
C LYS A 109 8.99 -14.31 26.48
N GLU A 110 8.69 -13.02 26.44
CA GLU A 110 8.30 -12.24 27.63
C GLU A 110 6.99 -12.76 28.24
N GLU A 111 6.67 -12.30 29.45
CA GLU A 111 5.45 -12.66 30.17
C GLU A 111 4.17 -12.44 29.33
N PHE A 112 4.13 -11.31 28.62
CA PHE A 112 3.13 -10.98 27.62
C PHE A 112 3.81 -10.93 26.24
N PRO A 113 3.83 -12.04 25.49
CA PRO A 113 4.47 -12.11 24.18
C PRO A 113 3.97 -11.03 23.22
N LYS A 114 4.91 -10.52 22.40
CA LYS A 114 4.64 -9.50 21.39
C LYS A 114 4.87 -10.08 19.99
N PHE A 115 4.10 -9.61 19.01
CA PHE A 115 4.36 -9.88 17.59
C PHE A 115 5.11 -8.72 16.96
N LEU A 116 6.29 -9.01 16.41
CA LEU A 116 7.18 -8.07 15.74
C LEU A 116 7.43 -8.54 14.30
N ILE A 117 7.83 -7.61 13.44
CA ILE A 117 8.22 -7.91 12.05
C ILE A 117 9.70 -7.52 11.89
N PHE A 118 10.55 -8.52 11.65
CA PHE A 118 11.97 -8.33 11.41
C PHE A 118 12.38 -8.82 10.03
N ARG A 119 13.44 -8.26 9.48
CA ARG A 119 14.11 -8.76 8.28
C ARG A 119 15.12 -9.84 8.64
N LYS A 120 15.46 -10.74 7.71
CA LYS A 120 16.46 -11.81 7.94
C LYS A 120 17.78 -11.28 8.53
N THR A 121 18.26 -10.15 8.02
CA THR A 121 19.49 -9.50 8.46
C THR A 121 19.42 -8.93 9.89
N ASP A 122 18.21 -8.67 10.38
CA ASP A 122 17.93 -8.20 11.73
C ASP A 122 17.65 -9.35 12.72
N ILE A 123 17.53 -10.60 12.23
CA ILE A 123 17.13 -11.78 13.01
C ILE A 123 18.33 -12.53 13.61
N ASP A 124 19.55 -12.02 13.46
CA ASP A 124 20.69 -12.52 14.25
C ASP A 124 20.29 -12.58 15.72
N LEU A 125 20.30 -13.79 16.28
CA LEU A 125 19.84 -14.07 17.65
C LEU A 125 20.57 -13.17 18.65
N GLU A 126 21.88 -12.95 18.44
CA GLU A 126 22.71 -12.04 19.22
C GLU A 126 22.26 -10.57 19.13
N LYS A 127 21.85 -10.10 17.94
CA LYS A 127 21.36 -8.72 17.74
C LYS A 127 19.97 -8.51 18.33
N LEU A 128 19.14 -9.55 18.40
CA LEU A 128 17.82 -9.50 19.02
C LEU A 128 17.92 -9.53 20.55
N GLU A 129 18.84 -10.33 21.09
CA GLU A 129 19.19 -10.28 22.52
C GLU A 129 19.80 -8.93 22.90
N ALA A 130 20.65 -8.36 22.05
CA ALA A 130 21.17 -6.99 22.21
C ALA A 130 20.07 -5.91 22.12
N LYS A 131 18.96 -6.17 21.41
CA LYS A 131 17.75 -5.32 21.41
C LYS A 131 16.79 -5.62 22.58
N SER A 132 17.22 -6.42 23.56
CA SER A 132 16.47 -6.81 24.77
C SER A 132 15.26 -7.72 24.56
N TYR A 133 15.13 -8.38 23.40
CA TYR A 133 14.01 -9.30 23.14
C TYR A 133 14.48 -10.75 23.07
N LYS A 134 13.97 -11.61 23.97
CA LYS A 134 14.13 -13.07 23.86
C LYS A 134 13.10 -13.64 22.89
N LEU A 135 13.53 -14.55 22.01
CA LEU A 135 12.68 -15.16 21.00
C LEU A 135 11.95 -16.41 21.50
N LYS A 136 10.69 -16.55 21.10
CA LYS A 136 9.87 -17.74 21.29
C LYS A 136 9.65 -18.48 19.97
N ALA A 137 9.27 -17.78 18.90
CA ALA A 137 8.95 -18.38 17.61
C ALA A 137 9.17 -17.40 16.44
N ILE A 138 9.42 -17.96 15.25
CA ILE A 138 9.63 -17.24 14.00
C ILE A 138 8.75 -17.85 12.91
N TYR A 139 8.00 -17.02 12.18
CA TYR A 139 7.12 -17.41 11.07
C TYR A 139 7.50 -16.66 9.80
N GLY A 140 7.54 -17.35 8.67
CA GLY A 140 8.05 -16.85 7.40
C GLY A 140 8.84 -17.93 6.65
N PRO A 141 9.51 -17.60 5.54
CA PRO A 141 9.79 -16.24 5.05
C PRO A 141 8.62 -15.58 4.30
N TYR A 142 8.52 -14.26 4.38
CA TYR A 142 7.59 -13.45 3.59
C TYR A 142 8.34 -12.45 2.71
N THR A 143 7.84 -12.24 1.50
CA THR A 143 8.45 -11.35 0.49
C THR A 143 8.13 -9.88 0.74
N SER A 144 6.93 -9.54 1.23
CA SER A 144 6.51 -8.14 1.45
C SER A 144 6.26 -7.82 2.93
N LYS A 145 7.11 -6.95 3.51
CA LYS A 145 6.90 -6.38 4.86
C LYS A 145 5.58 -5.61 4.97
N GLN A 146 5.14 -4.96 3.90
CA GLN A 146 3.91 -4.16 3.91
C GLN A 146 2.68 -5.06 4.03
N GLN A 147 2.63 -6.14 3.26
CA GLN A 147 1.56 -7.15 3.36
C GLN A 147 1.53 -7.78 4.75
N MET A 148 2.69 -8.08 5.33
CA MET A 148 2.76 -8.54 6.72
C MET A 148 2.18 -7.55 7.73
N GLN A 149 2.45 -6.24 7.57
CA GLN A 149 1.89 -5.22 8.45
C GLN A 149 0.36 -5.14 8.35
N ILE A 150 -0.18 -5.27 7.13
CA ILE A 150 -1.63 -5.28 6.89
C ILE A 150 -2.24 -6.54 7.50
N ALA A 151 -1.66 -7.72 7.23
CA ALA A 151 -2.04 -8.99 7.82
C ALA A 151 -2.09 -8.93 9.35
N LEU A 152 -1.03 -8.38 9.97
CA LEU A 152 -0.97 -8.25 11.43
C LEU A 152 -2.03 -7.30 11.97
N LYS A 153 -2.36 -6.20 11.26
CA LYS A 153 -3.45 -5.29 11.65
C LYS A 153 -4.81 -5.99 11.66
N ILE A 154 -5.09 -6.83 10.66
CA ILE A 154 -6.33 -7.62 10.59
C ILE A 154 -6.38 -8.60 11.75
N ILE A 155 -5.31 -9.40 11.92
CA ILE A 155 -5.24 -10.42 12.97
C ILE A 155 -5.34 -9.78 14.37
N ARG A 156 -4.70 -8.62 14.58
CA ARG A 156 -4.72 -7.90 15.87
C ARG A 156 -6.12 -7.45 16.29
N ARG A 157 -7.03 -7.18 15.36
CA ARG A 157 -8.44 -6.88 15.68
C ARG A 157 -9.20 -8.09 16.19
N ILE A 158 -8.85 -9.28 15.71
CA ILE A 158 -9.49 -10.55 16.13
C ILE A 158 -8.85 -11.07 17.43
N PHE A 159 -7.53 -10.94 17.53
CA PHE A 159 -6.71 -11.35 18.67
C PHE A 159 -5.86 -10.17 19.15
N PRO A 160 -6.43 -9.30 20.02
CA PRO A 160 -5.69 -8.17 20.59
C PRO A 160 -4.46 -8.64 21.35
N PHE A 161 -3.35 -7.90 21.19
CA PHE A 161 -2.10 -8.12 21.91
C PHE A 161 -1.41 -6.79 22.21
N HIS A 162 -0.54 -6.79 23.22
CA HIS A 162 0.23 -5.61 23.60
C HIS A 162 1.43 -5.45 22.67
N ALA A 163 1.46 -4.36 21.90
CA ALA A 163 2.56 -4.03 20.98
C ALA A 163 3.50 -2.94 21.53
N GLY A 164 3.12 -2.28 22.63
CA GLY A 164 3.86 -1.19 23.23
C GLY A 164 5.22 -1.61 23.79
N LYS A 165 6.12 -0.63 23.92
CA LYS A 165 7.36 -0.80 24.71
C LYS A 165 7.11 -0.62 26.21
N GLN A 166 6.18 0.26 26.56
CA GLN A 166 5.90 0.61 27.94
C GLN A 166 5.07 -0.47 28.63
N LYS A 167 5.40 -0.79 29.88
CA LYS A 167 4.64 -1.72 30.73
C LYS A 167 3.51 -1.00 31.47
N THR A 168 2.74 -0.19 30.75
CA THR A 168 1.60 0.55 31.30
C THR A 168 0.60 0.82 30.20
N GLU A 169 -0.67 0.90 30.58
CA GLU A 169 -1.77 1.24 29.68
C GLU A 169 -2.32 2.66 29.93
N LYS A 170 -1.73 3.41 30.87
CA LYS A 170 -2.10 4.80 31.13
C LYS A 170 -1.82 5.65 29.88
N GLY A 171 -2.87 6.25 29.31
CA GLY A 171 -2.78 7.05 28.09
C GLY A 171 -2.49 6.24 26.81
N CYS A 172 -2.62 4.91 26.85
CA CYS A 172 -2.37 4.04 25.71
C CYS A 172 -3.57 4.01 24.76
N LEU A 173 -3.43 4.62 23.58
CA LEU A 173 -4.47 4.62 22.55
C LEU A 173 -4.89 3.19 22.17
N ASP A 174 -3.92 2.29 21.99
CA ASP A 174 -4.19 0.90 21.60
C ASP A 174 -5.08 0.16 22.62
N PHE A 175 -4.94 0.46 23.91
CA PHE A 175 -5.82 -0.06 24.96
C PHE A 175 -7.21 0.56 24.87
N GLN A 176 -7.30 1.88 24.72
CA GLN A 176 -8.57 2.61 24.61
C GLN A 176 -9.42 2.17 23.41
N ILE A 177 -8.78 1.82 22.28
CA ILE A 177 -9.47 1.36 21.07
C ILE A 177 -9.56 -0.17 20.95
N GLY A 178 -9.17 -0.92 21.99
CA GLY A 178 -9.32 -2.37 22.07
C GLY A 178 -8.33 -3.21 21.24
N LEU A 179 -7.25 -2.61 20.72
CA LEU A 179 -6.17 -3.34 20.03
C LEU A 179 -5.12 -3.93 21.00
N CYS A 180 -5.10 -3.44 22.24
CA CYS A 180 -4.40 -4.02 23.37
C CYS A 180 -5.42 -4.46 24.43
N PRO A 181 -5.32 -5.69 24.96
CA PRO A 181 -6.25 -6.17 25.99
C PRO A 181 -5.89 -5.71 27.41
N GLY A 182 -4.87 -4.86 27.57
CA GLY A 182 -4.45 -4.28 28.85
C GLY A 182 -3.81 -5.26 29.86
N PRO A 183 -2.75 -5.99 29.49
CA PRO A 183 -2.08 -6.91 30.40
C PRO A 183 -1.40 -6.26 31.61
N TYR A 184 -1.12 -4.95 31.56
CA TYR A 184 -0.48 -4.19 32.64
C TYR A 184 -1.46 -3.32 33.45
N SER A 185 -2.77 -3.49 33.22
CA SER A 185 -3.85 -2.82 33.96
C SER A 185 -4.87 -3.81 34.52
N ASP A 186 -4.47 -5.08 34.67
CA ASP A 186 -5.31 -6.21 35.11
C ASP A 186 -6.60 -6.41 34.30
N ALA A 187 -6.68 -5.82 33.10
CA ALA A 187 -7.85 -5.91 32.23
C ALA A 187 -7.98 -7.26 31.50
N ILE A 188 -6.90 -8.05 31.49
CA ILE A 188 -6.90 -9.41 30.93
C ILE A 188 -6.04 -10.35 31.77
N SER A 189 -6.50 -11.58 31.96
CA SER A 189 -5.71 -12.63 32.61
C SER A 189 -4.54 -13.07 31.72
N LYS A 190 -3.44 -13.51 32.35
CA LYS A 190 -2.29 -14.09 31.64
C LYS A 190 -2.67 -15.32 30.81
N VAL A 191 -3.67 -16.09 31.26
CA VAL A 191 -4.18 -17.28 30.56
C VAL A 191 -4.89 -16.86 29.28
N ASP A 192 -5.78 -15.87 29.35
CA ASP A 192 -6.54 -15.41 28.18
C ASP A 192 -5.67 -14.63 27.20
N TYR A 193 -4.69 -13.86 27.68
CA TYR A 193 -3.68 -13.24 26.82
C TYR A 193 -2.93 -14.30 26.01
N LYS A 194 -2.48 -15.39 26.67
CA LYS A 194 -1.82 -16.51 25.98
C LYS A 194 -2.74 -17.20 24.97
N LYS A 195 -4.06 -17.27 25.21
CA LYS A 195 -5.03 -17.76 24.20
C LYS A 195 -5.03 -16.87 22.96
N ASN A 196 -5.00 -15.53 23.12
CA ASN A 196 -4.91 -14.62 21.97
C ASN A 196 -3.62 -14.87 21.17
N ILE A 197 -2.46 -14.92 21.84
CA ILE A 197 -1.17 -15.20 21.19
C ILE A 197 -1.20 -16.53 20.44
N ARG A 198 -1.73 -17.59 21.07
CA ARG A 198 -1.84 -18.91 20.44
C ARG A 198 -2.77 -18.90 19.23
N GLY A 199 -3.84 -18.10 19.25
CA GLY A 199 -4.71 -17.89 18.10
C GLY A 199 -3.95 -17.34 16.90
N ILE A 200 -3.14 -16.30 17.11
CA ILE A 200 -2.27 -15.72 16.08
C ILE A 200 -1.26 -16.75 15.55
N GLU A 201 -0.58 -17.46 16.45
CA GLU A 201 0.37 -18.52 16.08
C GLU A 201 -0.30 -19.61 15.23
N MET A 202 -1.53 -20.03 15.56
CA MET A 202 -2.26 -21.03 14.78
C MET A 202 -2.66 -20.51 13.39
N ILE A 203 -3.01 -19.24 13.25
CA ILE A 203 -3.30 -18.62 11.94
C ILE A 203 -2.05 -18.63 11.08
N LEU A 204 -0.91 -18.15 11.60
CA LEU A 204 0.36 -18.12 10.87
C LEU A 204 0.89 -19.53 10.49
N GLN A 205 0.47 -20.56 11.23
CA GLN A 205 0.74 -21.97 10.90
C GLN A 205 -0.23 -22.58 9.87
N GLY A 206 -1.22 -21.83 9.38
CA GLY A 206 -2.27 -22.35 8.50
C GLY A 206 -3.33 -23.22 9.21
N LYS A 207 -3.40 -23.21 10.54
CA LYS A 207 -4.32 -24.05 11.34
C LYS A 207 -5.66 -23.37 11.63
N LYS A 208 -6.15 -22.52 10.72
CA LYS A 208 -7.41 -21.76 10.86
C LYS A 208 -8.61 -22.65 11.18
N ARG A 209 -8.80 -23.73 10.40
CA ARG A 209 -9.93 -24.67 10.58
C ARG A 209 -9.92 -25.32 11.98
N SER A 210 -8.75 -25.75 12.44
CA SER A 210 -8.58 -26.33 13.78
C SER A 210 -8.82 -25.30 14.89
N LEU A 211 -8.41 -24.04 14.69
CA LEU A 211 -8.67 -22.95 15.62
C LEU A 211 -10.17 -22.69 15.76
N ILE A 212 -10.89 -22.56 14.64
CA ILE A 212 -12.34 -22.34 14.62
C ILE A 212 -13.06 -23.48 15.37
N SER A 213 -12.78 -24.75 15.02
CA SER A 213 -13.41 -25.90 15.68
C SER A 213 -13.18 -25.92 17.20
N ARG A 214 -11.99 -25.52 17.66
CA ARG A 214 -11.70 -25.41 19.10
C ARG A 214 -12.52 -24.28 19.74
N MET A 215 -12.60 -23.12 19.10
CA MET A 215 -13.35 -21.98 19.59
C MET A 215 -14.85 -22.26 19.64
N GLU A 216 -15.39 -23.00 18.67
CA GLU A 216 -16.80 -23.43 18.65
C GLU A 216 -17.11 -24.34 19.85
N LYS A 217 -16.24 -25.33 20.13
CA LYS A 217 -16.40 -26.20 21.31
C LYS A 217 -16.34 -25.40 22.62
N GLU A 218 -15.42 -24.45 22.73
CA GLU A 218 -15.29 -23.59 23.91
C GLU A 218 -16.51 -22.66 24.08
N MET A 219 -16.99 -22.07 22.98
CA MET A 219 -18.20 -21.26 22.93
C MET A 219 -19.44 -22.03 23.39
N GLN A 220 -19.63 -23.26 22.89
CA GLN A 220 -20.74 -24.13 23.30
C GLN A 220 -20.64 -24.52 24.78
N THR A 221 -19.41 -24.69 25.29
CA THR A 221 -19.18 -24.96 26.71
C THR A 221 -19.61 -23.79 27.58
N PHE A 222 -19.27 -22.55 27.20
CA PHE A 222 -19.72 -21.34 27.90
C PHE A 222 -21.23 -21.16 27.83
N ALA A 223 -21.85 -21.42 26.66
CA ALA A 223 -23.29 -21.36 26.50
C ALA A 223 -24.02 -22.35 27.45
N LYS A 224 -23.52 -23.59 27.57
CA LYS A 224 -24.06 -24.59 28.52
C LYS A 224 -23.91 -24.19 29.99
N LYS A 225 -22.92 -23.36 30.31
CA LYS A 225 -22.70 -22.81 31.66
C LYS A 225 -23.43 -21.49 31.92
N ASN A 226 -24.28 -21.04 30.98
CA ASN A 226 -24.94 -19.73 31.00
C ASN A 226 -23.97 -18.53 31.02
N GLU A 227 -22.72 -18.70 30.57
CA GLU A 227 -21.73 -17.62 30.44
C GLU A 227 -21.83 -16.95 29.06
N PHE A 228 -22.97 -16.33 28.78
CA PHE A 228 -23.32 -15.84 27.43
C PHE A 228 -22.39 -14.76 26.88
N GLU A 229 -21.83 -13.90 27.73
CA GLU A 229 -20.89 -12.86 27.30
C GLU A 229 -19.62 -13.45 26.68
N LYS A 230 -19.04 -14.46 27.34
CA LYS A 230 -17.83 -15.14 26.84
C LYS A 230 -18.14 -15.93 25.57
N ALA A 231 -19.31 -16.56 25.50
CA ALA A 231 -19.78 -17.23 24.29
C ALA A 231 -19.93 -16.23 23.12
N ALA A 232 -20.52 -15.05 23.37
CA ALA A 232 -20.68 -14.00 22.36
C ALA A 232 -19.33 -13.48 21.85
N VAL A 233 -18.34 -13.29 22.73
CA VAL A 233 -16.98 -12.91 22.32
C VAL A 233 -16.36 -13.94 21.37
N LEU A 234 -16.46 -15.24 21.70
CA LEU A 234 -15.95 -16.30 20.82
C LEU A 234 -16.71 -16.37 19.50
N ARG A 235 -18.04 -16.27 19.52
CA ARG A 235 -18.89 -16.22 18.32
C ARG A 235 -18.44 -15.10 17.38
N ASN A 236 -18.24 -13.90 17.91
CA ASN A 236 -17.83 -12.74 17.13
C ASN A 236 -16.43 -12.94 16.52
N LYS A 237 -15.49 -13.56 17.26
CA LYS A 237 -14.16 -13.90 16.73
C LYS A 237 -14.24 -14.99 15.64
N ILE A 238 -15.06 -16.03 15.81
CA ILE A 238 -15.29 -17.06 14.79
C ILE A 238 -15.85 -16.43 13.53
N PHE A 239 -16.87 -15.60 13.67
CA PHE A 239 -17.46 -14.87 12.55
C PHE A 239 -16.41 -14.01 11.83
N ALA A 240 -15.61 -13.25 12.57
CA ALA A 240 -14.54 -12.45 12.00
C ALA A 240 -13.49 -13.30 11.26
N LEU A 241 -13.13 -14.48 11.78
CA LEU A 241 -12.21 -15.43 11.14
C LEU A 241 -12.75 -16.06 9.86
N GLN A 242 -14.05 -16.36 9.81
CA GLN A 242 -14.70 -16.93 8.63
C GLN A 242 -14.95 -15.88 7.55
N HIS A 243 -15.18 -14.63 7.95
CA HIS A 243 -15.53 -13.52 7.06
C HIS A 243 -14.39 -12.51 6.91
N ILE A 244 -13.14 -12.98 7.00
CA ILE A 244 -11.96 -12.15 6.74
C ILE A 244 -12.03 -11.66 5.28
N ARG A 245 -12.47 -10.41 5.11
CA ARG A 245 -12.48 -9.71 3.82
C ARG A 245 -11.27 -8.77 3.76
N ASP A 246 -10.17 -9.27 3.22
CA ASP A 246 -8.91 -8.53 3.18
C ASP A 246 -8.79 -7.57 2.01
N VAL A 247 -9.76 -6.66 1.83
CA VAL A 247 -9.71 -5.64 0.77
C VAL A 247 -8.40 -4.83 0.82
N ALA A 248 -7.86 -4.63 2.02
CA ALA A 248 -6.56 -3.97 2.22
C ALA A 248 -5.36 -4.78 1.70
N LEU A 249 -5.44 -6.12 1.69
CA LEU A 249 -4.45 -6.97 1.01
C LEU A 249 -4.74 -7.05 -0.50
N MET A 250 -6.00 -6.95 -0.93
CA MET A 250 -6.36 -6.92 -2.36
C MET A 250 -5.79 -5.71 -3.12
N THR A 251 -5.44 -4.63 -2.42
CA THR A 251 -5.08 -3.34 -3.02
C THR A 251 -3.57 -3.06 -3.14
N ARG A 252 -2.68 -3.98 -2.72
CA ARG A 252 -1.23 -3.78 -2.82
C ARG A 252 -0.48 -5.09 -3.15
N ASP A 253 0.10 -5.13 -4.36
CA ASP A 253 1.17 -6.02 -4.79
C ASP A 253 0.79 -7.47 -5.19
N PHE A 254 -0.32 -7.64 -5.94
CA PHE A 254 -0.64 -8.92 -6.60
C PHE A 254 -0.28 -8.97 -8.08
N GLU A 255 0.44 -7.99 -8.61
CA GLU A 255 0.96 -7.99 -9.98
C GLU A 255 2.48 -8.06 -9.94
N PRO A 256 3.16 -8.83 -10.82
CA PRO A 256 4.59 -8.66 -11.01
C PRO A 256 4.77 -7.22 -11.47
N VAL A 257 5.94 -6.65 -11.25
CA VAL A 257 6.30 -5.36 -11.86
C VAL A 257 6.23 -5.55 -13.38
N GLU A 258 5.06 -5.30 -13.98
CA GLU A 258 4.90 -5.09 -15.42
C GLU A 258 5.40 -3.66 -15.67
N PHE A 259 6.66 -3.57 -16.08
CA PHE A 259 7.14 -2.38 -16.76
C PHE A 259 6.34 -2.24 -18.06
N SER A 260 5.60 -1.14 -18.13
CA SER A 260 4.97 -0.52 -19.30
C SER A 260 3.57 -0.99 -19.78
N LYS A 261 2.68 0.01 -19.77
CA LYS A 261 1.62 0.33 -20.75
C LYS A 261 0.65 -0.80 -21.14
N LYS A 262 -0.48 -0.86 -20.43
CA LYS A 262 -1.81 -0.74 -21.06
C LYS A 262 -2.91 -0.56 -20.02
N LEU A 263 -3.78 0.35 -20.35
CA LEU A 263 -4.93 0.75 -19.58
C LEU A 263 -6.06 -0.28 -19.72
N THR A 264 -6.70 -0.71 -18.63
CA THR A 264 -8.10 -1.16 -18.58
C THR A 264 -8.67 -1.03 -17.15
N PRO A 265 -10.00 -0.92 -16.97
CA PRO A 265 -10.60 -0.05 -15.96
C PRO A 265 -11.03 -0.73 -14.64
N ASN A 266 -11.04 0.09 -13.58
CA ASN A 266 -11.85 0.00 -12.37
C ASN A 266 -11.48 -1.03 -11.26
N LYS A 267 -10.45 -0.71 -10.49
CA LYS A 267 -10.52 -0.75 -9.01
C LYS A 267 -9.68 0.41 -8.45
N LEU A 268 -10.37 1.37 -7.84
CA LEU A 268 -9.90 2.69 -7.42
C LEU A 268 -8.64 2.62 -6.52
N LYS A 269 -7.46 2.78 -7.13
CA LYS A 269 -6.22 3.13 -6.42
C LYS A 269 -6.40 4.53 -5.81
N PRO A 270 -6.04 4.77 -4.54
CA PRO A 270 -6.13 6.11 -3.96
C PRO A 270 -5.23 7.04 -4.76
N ALA A 271 -5.82 8.04 -5.41
CA ALA A 271 -5.11 8.97 -6.27
C ALA A 271 -4.22 9.88 -5.42
N ARG A 272 -2.93 9.98 -5.80
CA ARG A 272 -2.04 11.04 -5.34
C ARG A 272 -2.20 12.24 -6.27
N ILE A 273 -2.68 13.34 -5.71
CA ILE A 273 -2.86 14.59 -6.43
C ILE A 273 -1.84 15.60 -5.92
N GLU A 274 -1.12 16.21 -6.85
CA GLU A 274 -0.19 17.29 -6.54
C GLU A 274 -0.72 18.58 -7.14
N ALA A 275 -0.64 19.69 -6.40
CA ALA A 275 -1.02 21.00 -6.91
C ALA A 275 0.15 21.97 -6.81
N TYR A 276 0.31 22.77 -7.86
CA TYR A 276 1.45 23.65 -8.06
C TYR A 276 0.99 25.10 -8.27
N ASP A 277 1.61 26.01 -7.52
CA ASP A 277 1.40 27.47 -7.61
C ASP A 277 2.76 28.16 -7.71
N ILE A 278 2.87 29.14 -8.61
CA ILE A 278 4.02 30.04 -8.70
C ILE A 278 3.62 31.36 -8.04
N SER A 279 4.40 31.77 -7.05
CA SER A 279 4.23 33.06 -6.42
C SER A 279 5.43 33.96 -6.68
N ASN A 280 5.18 35.04 -7.41
CA ASN A 280 6.15 36.09 -7.67
C ASN A 280 6.10 37.15 -6.56
N ILE A 281 7.26 37.48 -6.01
CA ILE A 281 7.45 38.68 -5.19
C ILE A 281 7.98 39.75 -6.15
N SER A 282 7.60 41.03 -6.00
CA SER A 282 8.34 42.11 -6.66
C SER A 282 9.83 42.04 -6.22
N GLY A 283 10.72 41.64 -7.14
CA GLY A 283 12.14 41.36 -6.92
C GLY A 283 12.54 39.92 -7.29
N ASP A 284 13.85 39.63 -7.39
CA ASP A 284 14.47 38.42 -7.99
C ASP A 284 14.22 37.06 -7.27
N HIS A 285 13.13 36.91 -6.52
CA HIS A 285 12.93 35.78 -5.60
C HIS A 285 11.57 35.09 -5.80
N ALA A 286 11.29 34.64 -7.03
CA ALA A 286 10.13 33.81 -7.33
C ALA A 286 10.23 32.41 -6.67
N VAL A 287 9.10 31.87 -6.24
CA VAL A 287 9.02 30.58 -5.54
C VAL A 287 7.85 29.78 -6.06
N GLY A 288 8.13 28.56 -6.51
CA GLY A 288 7.12 27.55 -6.75
C GLY A 288 6.77 26.79 -5.48
N SER A 289 5.51 26.47 -5.30
CA SER A 289 5.01 25.67 -4.20
C SER A 289 4.33 24.40 -4.72
N MET A 290 4.50 23.31 -3.99
CA MET A 290 3.87 22.02 -4.27
C MET A 290 3.19 21.53 -3.01
N VAL A 291 1.89 21.24 -3.12
CA VAL A 291 1.09 20.59 -2.09
C VAL A 291 0.61 19.23 -2.57
N VAL A 292 0.32 18.34 -1.63
CA VAL A 292 0.03 16.94 -1.90
C VAL A 292 -1.24 16.51 -1.18
N PHE A 293 -2.12 15.85 -1.91
CA PHE A 293 -3.33 15.22 -1.40
C PHE A 293 -3.33 13.74 -1.73
N GLU A 294 -3.74 12.92 -0.76
CA GLU A 294 -3.83 11.47 -0.88
C GLU A 294 -5.16 10.99 -0.25
N ASN A 295 -5.69 9.86 -0.73
CA ASN A 295 -6.92 9.24 -0.20
C ASN A 295 -8.16 10.16 -0.19
N LEU A 296 -8.44 10.86 -1.30
CA LEU A 296 -9.64 11.70 -1.44
C LEU A 296 -10.92 10.84 -1.36
N PRO A 297 -11.80 11.02 -0.36
CA PRO A 297 -13.08 10.34 -0.32
C PRO A 297 -14.03 10.95 -1.36
N THR A 298 -14.67 10.12 -2.18
CA THR A 298 -15.81 10.57 -2.98
C THR A 298 -17.01 10.82 -2.06
N GLY A 299 -17.44 12.07 -1.93
CA GLY A 299 -18.73 12.43 -1.30
C GLY A 299 -18.68 13.18 0.04
N GLN A 300 -17.51 13.48 0.61
CA GLN A 300 -17.37 14.42 1.73
C GLN A 300 -16.15 15.31 1.56
N ALA A 301 -16.32 16.61 1.82
CA ALA A 301 -15.30 17.62 1.67
C ALA A 301 -14.01 17.28 2.44
N GLY A 302 -12.89 17.26 1.71
CA GLY A 302 -11.54 17.25 2.26
C GLY A 302 -10.82 15.91 2.11
N GLY A 303 -10.09 15.75 1.00
CA GLY A 303 -8.96 14.82 1.01
C GLY A 303 -7.93 15.23 2.05
N GLN A 304 -7.19 14.26 2.56
CA GLN A 304 -6.22 14.53 3.62
C GLN A 304 -4.96 15.15 2.99
N ALA A 305 -4.79 16.47 3.15
CA ALA A 305 -3.57 17.18 2.79
C ALA A 305 -2.37 16.55 3.50
N ASN A 306 -1.44 16.00 2.72
CA ASN A 306 -0.21 15.40 3.25
C ASN A 306 0.88 16.47 3.39
N LYS A 307 0.78 17.28 4.44
CA LYS A 307 1.70 18.41 4.71
C LYS A 307 3.18 18.01 4.79
N SER A 308 3.48 16.76 5.15
CA SER A 308 4.87 16.25 5.20
C SER A 308 5.52 16.15 3.81
N GLN A 309 4.69 16.05 2.77
CA GLN A 309 5.11 15.96 1.37
C GLN A 309 5.12 17.31 0.66
N TYR A 310 4.81 18.42 1.35
CA TYR A 310 4.82 19.74 0.74
C TYR A 310 6.25 20.19 0.43
N ARG A 311 6.43 20.92 -0.66
CA ARG A 311 7.75 21.36 -1.13
C ARG A 311 7.70 22.78 -1.66
N LYS A 312 8.81 23.49 -1.51
CA LYS A 312 9.03 24.82 -2.09
C LYS A 312 10.25 24.78 -2.98
N PHE A 313 10.16 25.44 -4.12
CA PHE A 313 11.18 25.49 -5.14
C PHE A 313 11.53 26.96 -5.36
N LYS A 314 12.68 27.40 -4.85
CA LYS A 314 13.23 28.71 -5.23
C LYS A 314 13.61 28.64 -6.71
N ILE A 315 13.07 29.54 -7.52
CA ILE A 315 13.38 29.69 -8.95
C ILE A 315 14.81 30.21 -9.07
N LYS A 316 15.58 29.63 -10.00
CA LYS A 316 17.01 29.96 -10.16
C LYS A 316 17.37 30.38 -11.57
N THR A 317 16.70 29.84 -12.58
CA THR A 317 17.15 29.95 -13.97
C THR A 317 16.29 30.87 -14.83
N VAL A 318 15.20 31.41 -14.28
CA VAL A 318 14.26 32.27 -15.00
C VAL A 318 14.37 33.69 -14.48
N ASN A 319 14.75 34.61 -15.37
CA ASN A 319 14.80 36.05 -15.10
C ASN A 319 13.51 36.71 -15.58
N GLY A 320 12.95 37.64 -14.79
CA GLY A 320 11.68 38.33 -15.10
C GLY A 320 10.43 37.50 -14.73
N SER A 321 9.25 38.04 -15.02
CA SER A 321 7.95 37.46 -14.62
C SER A 321 7.38 36.50 -15.67
N ASN A 322 8.04 35.36 -15.89
CA ASN A 322 7.55 34.32 -16.81
C ASN A 322 7.10 33.07 -16.06
N ASP A 323 5.85 33.06 -15.63
CA ASP A 323 5.26 32.01 -14.78
C ASP A 323 5.31 30.62 -15.44
N VAL A 324 5.13 30.53 -16.76
CA VAL A 324 5.19 29.27 -17.51
C VAL A 324 6.61 28.68 -17.47
N ALA A 325 7.64 29.52 -17.67
CA ALA A 325 9.02 29.07 -17.60
C ALA A 325 9.43 28.68 -16.17
N MET A 326 8.96 29.42 -15.16
CA MET A 326 9.18 29.09 -13.76
C MET A 326 8.54 27.76 -13.38
N MET A 327 7.30 27.53 -13.83
CA MET A 327 6.61 26.26 -13.64
C MET A 327 7.36 25.12 -14.34
N LYS A 328 7.90 25.34 -15.55
CA LYS A 328 8.76 24.35 -16.23
C LYS A 328 9.95 23.97 -15.35
N GLU A 329 10.67 24.95 -14.78
CA GLU A 329 11.81 24.68 -13.88
C GLU A 329 11.39 23.81 -12.68
N VAL A 330 10.26 24.16 -12.05
CA VAL A 330 9.71 23.44 -10.88
C VAL A 330 9.39 22.00 -11.25
N LEU A 331 8.66 21.76 -12.34
CA LEU A 331 8.28 20.43 -12.78
C LEU A 331 9.51 19.61 -13.19
N SER A 332 10.44 20.18 -13.97
CA SER A 332 11.67 19.47 -14.36
C SER A 332 12.45 19.01 -13.12
N ARG A 333 12.58 19.87 -12.11
CA ARG A 333 13.25 19.51 -10.86
C ARG A 333 12.47 18.48 -10.06
N ARG A 334 11.14 18.61 -9.98
CA ARG A 334 10.27 17.67 -9.28
C ARG A 334 10.33 16.26 -9.85
N PHE A 335 10.30 16.12 -11.17
CA PHE A 335 10.22 14.82 -11.84
C PHE A 335 11.60 14.20 -12.09
N ASN A 336 12.68 14.94 -11.87
CA ASN A 336 14.05 14.41 -11.82
C ASN A 336 14.48 13.95 -10.40
N ASN A 337 13.54 13.80 -9.46
CA ASN A 337 13.78 13.28 -8.10
C ASN A 337 13.02 11.96 -7.89
N ASP A 338 13.47 11.14 -6.95
CA ASP A 338 12.88 9.83 -6.62
C ASP A 338 11.59 9.90 -5.75
N TRP A 339 10.85 11.01 -5.79
CA TRP A 339 9.63 11.14 -4.99
C TRP A 339 8.45 10.43 -5.67
N ALA A 340 7.53 9.91 -4.86
CA ALA A 340 6.35 9.16 -5.33
C ALA A 340 5.62 9.88 -6.47
N MET A 341 5.33 9.16 -7.56
CA MET A 341 4.68 9.73 -8.75
C MET A 341 3.21 10.10 -8.48
N PRO A 342 2.76 11.29 -8.90
CA PRO A 342 1.35 11.66 -8.85
C PRO A 342 0.54 10.96 -9.94
N ASP A 343 -0.74 10.72 -9.65
CA ASP A 343 -1.72 10.26 -10.65
C ASP A 343 -2.33 11.47 -11.40
N LEU A 344 -2.42 12.63 -10.73
CA LEU A 344 -2.89 13.90 -11.28
C LEU A 344 -2.05 15.07 -10.75
N ILE A 345 -1.71 16.00 -11.64
CA ILE A 345 -1.19 17.31 -11.26
C ILE A 345 -2.19 18.41 -11.62
N LEU A 346 -2.37 19.37 -10.70
CA LEU A 346 -3.11 20.61 -10.89
C LEU A 346 -2.11 21.76 -10.98
N LEU A 347 -2.20 22.58 -12.02
CA LEU A 347 -1.33 23.73 -12.25
C LEU A 347 -2.16 25.02 -12.11
N ASP A 348 -1.68 25.98 -11.32
CA ASP A 348 -2.27 27.32 -11.29
C ASP A 348 -1.92 28.04 -12.60
N GLY A 349 -2.82 27.99 -13.57
CA GLY A 349 -2.56 28.49 -14.91
C GLY A 349 -3.43 27.88 -16.01
N GLY A 350 -3.59 28.63 -17.11
CA GLY A 350 -4.40 28.22 -18.27
C GLY A 350 -3.66 27.29 -19.26
N GLN A 351 -4.15 27.26 -20.50
CA GLN A 351 -3.70 26.31 -21.55
C GLN A 351 -2.18 26.31 -21.80
N GLY A 352 -1.51 27.47 -21.69
CA GLY A 352 -0.05 27.55 -21.86
C GLY A 352 0.73 26.69 -20.85
N HIS A 353 0.22 26.55 -19.62
CA HIS A 353 0.84 25.71 -18.59
C HIS A 353 0.60 24.23 -18.87
N VAL A 354 -0.59 23.87 -19.36
CA VAL A 354 -0.95 22.49 -19.74
C VAL A 354 -0.04 22.01 -20.87
N ASN A 355 0.06 22.78 -21.96
CA ASN A 355 0.90 22.42 -23.12
C ASN A 355 2.38 22.27 -22.73
N MET A 356 2.88 23.18 -21.88
CA MET A 356 4.26 23.11 -21.38
C MET A 356 4.49 21.84 -20.57
N ALA A 357 3.58 21.51 -19.65
CA ALA A 357 3.71 20.33 -18.80
C ALA A 357 3.54 19.03 -19.59
N GLU A 358 2.67 19.01 -20.60
CA GLU A 358 2.53 17.88 -21.53
C GLU A 358 3.82 17.61 -22.28
N LYS A 359 4.39 18.64 -22.93
CA LYS A 359 5.67 18.52 -23.62
C LYS A 359 6.77 18.01 -22.71
N LEU A 360 6.90 18.59 -21.51
CA LEU A 360 7.93 18.16 -20.56
C LEU A 360 7.72 16.72 -20.06
N LEU A 361 6.52 16.39 -19.59
CA LEU A 361 6.29 15.12 -18.90
C LEU A 361 6.14 13.96 -19.87
N HIS A 362 5.40 14.15 -20.97
CA HIS A 362 5.06 13.06 -21.90
C HIS A 362 6.10 12.95 -23.01
N GLU A 363 6.48 14.05 -23.66
CA GLU A 363 7.41 14.02 -24.80
C GLU A 363 8.87 13.94 -24.34
N GLU A 364 9.30 14.81 -23.42
CA GLU A 364 10.70 14.89 -22.99
C GLU A 364 11.06 13.77 -21.97
N LEU A 365 10.17 13.45 -21.02
CA LEU A 365 10.44 12.48 -19.95
C LEU A 365 9.74 11.12 -20.09
N GLY A 366 8.81 10.96 -21.04
CA GLY A 366 8.10 9.70 -21.26
C GLY A 366 7.18 9.25 -20.12
N LEU A 367 6.80 10.16 -19.21
CA LEU A 367 5.96 9.91 -18.05
C LEU A 367 4.47 10.00 -18.42
N VAL A 368 3.65 9.16 -17.79
CA VAL A 368 2.19 9.17 -17.97
C VAL A 368 1.54 9.68 -16.70
N VAL A 369 1.23 10.98 -16.68
CA VAL A 369 0.61 11.70 -15.55
C VAL A 369 -0.56 12.53 -16.07
N GLY A 370 -1.70 12.56 -15.35
CA GLY A 370 -2.82 13.45 -15.68
C GLY A 370 -2.46 14.91 -15.41
N ILE A 371 -2.75 15.80 -16.36
CA ILE A 371 -2.36 17.22 -16.29
C ILE A 371 -3.60 18.09 -16.43
N VAL A 372 -3.85 18.93 -15.43
CA VAL A 372 -4.98 19.88 -15.43
C VAL A 372 -4.46 21.27 -15.09
N GLY A 373 -4.76 22.23 -15.94
CA GLY A 373 -4.60 23.65 -15.67
C GLY A 373 -5.88 24.21 -15.07
N VAL A 374 -5.75 24.93 -13.97
CA VAL A 374 -6.87 25.62 -13.32
C VAL A 374 -6.62 27.11 -13.43
N ALA A 375 -7.43 27.80 -14.23
CA ALA A 375 -7.38 29.25 -14.36
C ALA A 375 -8.57 29.90 -13.64
N LYS A 376 -8.34 31.09 -13.07
CA LYS A 376 -9.41 31.92 -12.51
C LYS A 376 -10.25 32.45 -13.68
N GLY A 377 -11.50 31.99 -13.80
CA GLY A 377 -12.40 32.45 -14.85
C GLY A 377 -12.68 33.96 -14.78
N PRO A 378 -13.17 34.57 -15.88
CA PRO A 378 -13.29 36.03 -16.03
C PRO A 378 -14.18 36.72 -14.97
N THR A 379 -15.14 36.00 -14.37
CA THR A 379 -16.01 36.53 -13.30
C THR A 379 -15.57 36.14 -11.89
N ARG A 380 -14.44 35.43 -11.73
CA ARG A 380 -13.97 34.75 -10.49
C ARG A 380 -14.98 33.80 -9.82
N LYS A 381 -16.16 33.59 -10.41
CA LYS A 381 -17.23 32.73 -9.87
C LYS A 381 -17.17 31.29 -10.38
N LYS A 382 -16.52 31.05 -11.53
CA LYS A 382 -16.38 29.73 -12.16
C LYS A 382 -14.91 29.46 -12.51
N LEU A 383 -14.42 28.25 -12.24
CA LEU A 383 -13.09 27.81 -12.63
C LEU A 383 -13.06 27.53 -14.14
N ASP A 384 -11.98 27.93 -14.81
CA ASP A 384 -11.70 27.48 -16.18
C ASP A 384 -10.71 26.33 -16.11
N ILE A 385 -11.22 25.10 -16.21
CA ILE A 385 -10.46 23.85 -16.11
C ILE A 385 -10.05 23.43 -17.52
N ARG A 386 -8.74 23.39 -17.77
CA ARG A 386 -8.14 22.97 -19.04
C ARG A 386 -7.41 21.65 -18.85
N TYR A 387 -7.66 20.69 -19.73
CA TYR A 387 -7.03 19.36 -19.66
C TYR A 387 -6.69 18.84 -21.06
N ASN A 388 -5.71 17.95 -21.12
CA ASN A 388 -5.29 17.27 -22.36
C ASN A 388 -6.31 16.20 -22.79
N THR A 389 -6.46 15.94 -24.09
CA THR A 389 -7.19 14.80 -24.67
C THR A 389 -6.74 13.43 -24.13
N ASN A 390 -5.48 13.26 -23.70
CA ASN A 390 -5.01 12.03 -23.03
C ASN A 390 -5.64 11.79 -21.64
N LEU A 391 -6.26 12.79 -21.01
CA LEU A 391 -7.08 12.60 -19.80
C LEU A 391 -8.38 11.85 -20.10
N GLN A 392 -8.91 11.91 -21.32
CA GLN A 392 -10.11 11.14 -21.71
C GLN A 392 -9.82 9.65 -21.86
N ILE A 393 -8.58 9.29 -22.20
CA ILE A 393 -8.20 7.89 -22.40
C ILE A 393 -7.89 7.22 -21.06
N ASN A 394 -7.28 7.93 -20.10
CA ASN A 394 -6.78 7.38 -18.83
C ASN A 394 -7.61 7.71 -17.57
N ALA A 395 -8.85 8.15 -17.71
CA ALA A 395 -9.62 8.65 -16.59
C ALA A 395 -10.02 7.52 -15.61
N ASN A 396 -9.20 7.32 -14.57
CA ASN A 396 -9.64 6.63 -13.36
C ASN A 396 -10.89 7.35 -12.83
N SER A 397 -11.93 6.62 -12.43
CA SER A 397 -13.20 7.17 -11.95
C SER A 397 -13.01 8.18 -10.80
N LEU A 398 -11.93 8.07 -10.00
CA LEU A 398 -11.52 9.08 -9.03
C LEU A 398 -11.09 10.42 -9.63
N ILE A 399 -10.29 10.41 -10.68
CA ILE A 399 -9.81 11.64 -11.32
C ILE A 399 -10.99 12.38 -11.95
N VAL A 400 -11.91 11.64 -12.59
CA VAL A 400 -13.16 12.19 -13.12
C VAL A 400 -13.99 12.83 -12.01
N ASN A 401 -14.19 12.13 -10.89
CA ASN A 401 -14.96 12.66 -9.76
C ASN A 401 -14.31 13.92 -9.15
N VAL A 402 -12.97 13.95 -9.04
CA VAL A 402 -12.26 15.14 -8.55
C VAL A 402 -12.45 16.32 -9.50
N LEU A 403 -12.38 16.09 -10.81
CA LEU A 403 -12.55 17.15 -11.82
C LEU A 403 -13.99 17.60 -12.01
N GLN A 404 -14.97 16.80 -11.57
CA GLN A 404 -16.39 17.17 -11.55
C GLN A 404 -16.80 17.96 -10.29
N ASP A 405 -15.95 17.99 -9.25
CA ASP A 405 -16.19 18.73 -8.01
C ASP A 405 -15.35 20.02 -7.99
N ASP A 406 -15.94 21.11 -8.52
CA ASP A 406 -15.31 22.45 -8.55
C ASP A 406 -14.88 22.93 -7.15
N ASN A 407 -15.60 22.55 -6.08
CA ASN A 407 -15.25 22.95 -4.72
C ASN A 407 -14.01 22.23 -4.22
N LEU A 408 -13.86 20.95 -4.59
CA LEU A 408 -12.68 20.16 -4.25
C LEU A 408 -11.44 20.64 -5.00
N VAL A 409 -11.56 20.91 -6.31
CA VAL A 409 -10.48 21.50 -7.10
C VAL A 409 -10.07 22.85 -6.51
N LYS A 410 -11.05 23.70 -6.19
CA LYS A 410 -10.79 25.00 -5.55
C LYS A 410 -10.09 24.83 -4.20
N PHE A 411 -10.54 23.92 -3.35
CA PHE A 411 -9.92 23.65 -2.05
C PHE A 411 -8.44 23.25 -2.16
N ILE A 412 -8.12 22.37 -3.13
CA ILE A 412 -6.74 21.93 -3.38
C ILE A 412 -5.87 23.10 -3.86
N MET A 413 -6.39 23.90 -4.79
CA MET A 413 -5.68 25.07 -5.33
C MET A 413 -5.52 26.19 -4.29
N ASP A 414 -6.54 26.44 -3.46
CA ASP A 414 -6.48 27.40 -2.36
C ASP A 414 -5.43 26.99 -1.32
N GLU A 415 -5.24 25.69 -1.07
CA GLU A 415 -4.18 25.17 -0.19
C GLU A 415 -2.78 25.37 -0.78
N ALA A 416 -2.61 25.17 -2.10
CA ALA A 416 -1.35 25.48 -2.81
C ALA A 416 -1.01 26.96 -2.68
N HIS A 417 -1.98 27.82 -2.97
CA HIS A 417 -1.86 29.27 -2.86
C HIS A 417 -1.56 29.71 -1.41
N ARG A 418 -2.27 29.16 -0.42
CA ARG A 418 -2.02 29.42 1.01
C ARG A 418 -0.61 29.02 1.41
N PHE A 419 -0.13 27.87 0.94
CA PHE A 419 1.21 27.39 1.24
C PHE A 419 2.30 28.27 0.63
N ALA A 420 2.06 28.80 -0.59
CA ALA A 420 2.91 29.79 -1.21
C ALA A 420 2.94 31.11 -0.39
N ILE A 421 1.78 31.68 -0.05
CA ILE A 421 1.65 32.92 0.75
C ILE A 421 2.32 32.83 2.12
N SER A 422 2.23 31.67 2.80
CA SER A 422 2.86 31.47 4.10
C SER A 422 4.39 31.67 4.09
N TYR A 423 5.03 31.48 2.93
CA TYR A 423 6.45 31.77 2.73
C TYR A 423 6.73 33.27 2.77
N HIS A 424 5.89 34.06 2.10
CA HIS A 424 6.03 35.51 2.02
C HIS A 424 5.91 36.18 3.39
N ARG A 425 5.01 35.71 4.25
CA ARG A 425 4.88 36.23 5.62
C ARG A 425 6.16 36.00 6.44
N LYS A 426 6.78 34.81 6.33
CA LYS A 426 8.04 34.48 7.02
C LYS A 426 9.27 35.22 6.49
N LEU A 427 9.29 35.55 5.19
CA LEU A 427 10.39 36.34 4.59
C LEU A 427 10.28 37.83 4.93
N ARG A 428 9.07 38.40 4.90
CA ARG A 428 8.84 39.80 5.32
C ARG A 428 9.19 40.01 6.79
N SER A 429 8.82 39.10 7.68
CA SER A 429 9.16 39.19 9.11
C SER A 429 10.67 39.09 9.39
N LYS A 430 11.44 38.44 8.50
CA LYS A 430 12.91 38.35 8.62
C LYS A 430 13.63 39.58 8.07
N ASN A 431 13.07 40.24 7.06
CA ASN A 431 13.66 41.45 6.48
C ASN A 431 13.24 42.74 7.20
N SER A 432 12.19 42.71 8.04
CA SER A 432 11.82 43.83 8.93
C SER A 432 12.58 43.84 10.26
N LEU A 433 13.50 42.90 10.47
CA LEU A 433 14.41 42.80 11.63
C LEU A 433 15.88 43.08 11.25
N LYS A 434 16.10 43.79 10.14
CA LYS A 434 17.41 44.30 9.73
C LYS A 434 17.38 45.82 9.61
#